data_AF-A0A7S2IRP7-F1
#
_entry.id   AF-A0A7S2IRP7-F1
#
_cell.length_a   1.000
_cell.length_b   1.000
_cell.length_c   1.000
_cell.angle_alpha   90.00
_cell.angle_beta   90.00
_cell.angle_gamma   90.00
#
_symmetry.space_group_name_H-M   'P 1'
#
loop_
_entity.id
_entity.type
_entity.pdbx_description
1 polymer ?
#
loop_
_entity_poly.entity_id
_entity_poly.type
_entity_poly.pdbx_seq_one_letter_code
_entity_poly.pdbx_strand_id
1 'polypeptide(L)'
;ASWVRLGCFPCCRRERREPSPGEESPPSLPVTFFFGFIRLTILSRSHANLLLSFLADILLIYFEMYNKRWETFTLVIINEVCIVSMLACFEQINEIAQLERQIHRFERRTQKVKRKRDEYKECWEKVTQLHDLWKFRTLPSLTVMGKVHAHLTDMDRAMKQALASGRGRDVVDERAEFLQRANDGLRCMHGKLGSQEEWRTAAEPKSRAWKESVGRQLLALEDDGCEEALGKLDAARSLPQQPLPVAEASPRPALRA
;
A
#
# COMPACT_ATOMS: atom_id res chain seq x y z
N ALA A 1 20.80 -5.69 28.36
CA ALA A 1 21.98 -6.36 27.74
C ALA A 1 23.20 -6.12 28.62
N SER A 2 23.82 -7.15 29.22
CA SER A 2 24.85 -6.93 30.25
C SER A 2 26.16 -6.35 29.67
N TRP A 3 26.63 -5.26 30.27
CA TRP A 3 27.87 -4.54 29.92
C TRP A 3 29.14 -5.32 30.26
N VAL A 4 29.03 -6.22 31.25
CA VAL A 4 30.00 -7.26 31.53
C VAL A 4 29.37 -8.58 31.14
N ARG A 5 29.95 -9.24 30.13
CA ARG A 5 29.77 -10.67 29.93
C ARG A 5 31.08 -11.34 30.26
N LEU A 6 31.07 -12.07 31.38
CA LEU A 6 32.08 -13.09 31.65
C LEU A 6 31.80 -14.25 30.69
N GLY A 7 32.48 -14.24 29.56
CA GLY A 7 32.35 -15.29 28.57
C GLY A 7 33.30 -16.45 28.91
N CYS A 8 32.76 -17.66 29.04
CA CYS A 8 33.56 -18.86 28.87
C CYS A 8 34.01 -18.94 27.40
N PHE A 9 35.31 -19.15 27.18
CA PHE A 9 35.99 -19.19 25.88
C PHE A 9 35.14 -19.76 24.73
N PRO A 10 34.77 -18.95 23.73
CA PRO A 10 34.44 -19.43 22.40
C PRO A 10 35.57 -18.99 21.47
N CYS A 11 36.40 -19.94 21.05
CA CYS A 11 37.41 -19.72 20.02
C CYS A 11 36.80 -19.00 18.79
N CYS A 12 37.14 -17.72 18.64
CA CYS A 12 37.23 -16.95 17.40
C CYS A 12 36.13 -17.14 16.33
N ARG A 13 34.83 -17.02 16.66
CA ARG A 13 33.83 -16.74 15.61
C ARG A 13 33.78 -15.23 15.35
N ARG A 14 34.67 -14.76 14.49
CA ARG A 14 34.72 -13.36 14.01
C ARG A 14 33.48 -13.07 13.16
N GLU A 15 32.40 -12.67 13.81
CA GLU A 15 31.18 -12.23 13.14
C GLU A 15 31.47 -10.89 12.45
N ARG A 16 31.87 -10.94 11.17
CA ARG A 16 31.95 -9.77 10.30
C ARG A 16 30.53 -9.22 10.17
N ARG A 17 30.21 -8.18 10.94
CA ARG A 17 29.15 -7.26 10.58
C ARG A 17 29.57 -6.62 9.26
N GLU A 18 28.93 -7.01 8.17
CA GLU A 18 29.15 -6.33 6.89
C GLU A 18 28.77 -4.85 7.06
N PRO A 19 29.70 -3.92 6.79
CA PRO A 19 29.39 -2.51 6.83
C PRO A 19 28.35 -2.23 5.74
N SER A 20 27.21 -1.68 6.14
CA SER A 20 26.18 -1.24 5.20
C SER A 20 26.81 -0.17 4.28
N PRO A 21 26.83 -0.36 2.95
CA PRO A 21 27.46 0.58 2.04
C PRO A 21 26.66 1.88 2.00
N GLY A 22 27.23 2.98 2.47
CA GLY A 22 26.65 4.32 2.28
C GLY A 22 26.77 5.33 3.42
N GLU A 23 27.47 5.04 4.52
CA GLU A 23 27.51 5.96 5.68
C GLU A 23 28.95 6.44 5.96
N GLU A 24 29.37 7.53 5.28
CA GLU A 24 30.62 8.28 5.55
C GLU A 24 30.49 9.14 6.82
N SER A 25 30.11 8.54 7.94
CA SER A 25 30.08 9.22 9.24
C SER A 25 31.28 8.86 10.11
N PRO A 26 31.79 9.81 10.93
CA PRO A 26 32.89 9.55 11.87
C PRO A 26 32.55 8.34 12.74
N PRO A 27 33.55 7.53 13.12
CA PRO A 27 33.38 6.21 13.74
C PRO A 27 32.38 6.30 14.89
N SER A 28 31.14 5.90 14.59
CA SER A 28 30.04 5.99 15.53
C SER A 28 30.20 4.85 16.51
N LEU A 29 30.45 5.21 17.78
CA LEU A 29 30.30 4.35 18.96
C LEU A 29 29.16 3.33 18.76
N PRO A 30 29.31 2.08 19.22
CA PRO A 30 30.12 1.65 20.36
C PRO A 30 31.48 1.00 20.03
N VAL A 31 32.49 1.25 20.88
CA VAL A 31 33.79 0.57 20.84
C VAL A 31 33.79 -0.55 21.87
N THR A 32 34.09 -1.77 21.44
CA THR A 32 34.21 -2.95 22.33
C THR A 32 35.67 -3.23 22.62
N PHE A 33 36.04 -3.27 23.90
CA PHE A 33 37.34 -3.71 24.38
C PHE A 33 37.24 -5.15 24.88
N PHE A 34 38.25 -5.95 24.54
CA PHE A 34 38.37 -7.34 25.01
C PHE A 34 39.58 -7.40 25.94
N PHE A 35 39.36 -7.71 27.22
CA PHE A 35 40.42 -7.88 28.21
C PHE A 35 40.31 -9.28 28.80
N GLY A 36 41.02 -10.24 28.19
CA GLY A 36 40.92 -11.66 28.55
C GLY A 36 39.48 -12.20 28.44
N PHE A 37 38.91 -12.58 29.58
CA PHE A 37 37.55 -13.14 29.71
C PHE A 37 36.45 -12.08 29.80
N ILE A 38 36.83 -10.81 29.91
CA ILE A 38 35.91 -9.71 30.12
C ILE A 38 35.76 -8.96 28.80
N ARG A 39 34.51 -8.89 28.33
CA ARG A 39 34.13 -8.02 27.21
C ARG A 39 33.50 -6.76 27.78
N LEU A 40 34.18 -5.61 27.62
CA LEU A 40 33.70 -4.30 28.01
C LEU A 40 33.22 -3.53 26.78
N THR A 41 31.97 -3.05 26.81
CA THR A 41 31.43 -2.24 25.72
C THR A 41 31.31 -0.80 26.18
N ILE A 42 32.14 0.09 25.64
CA ILE A 42 32.10 1.52 25.99
C ILE A 42 31.07 2.22 25.10
N LEU A 43 30.00 2.69 25.74
CA LEU A 43 28.92 3.43 25.07
C LEU A 43 29.08 4.94 25.09
N SER A 44 29.77 5.49 26.09
CA SER A 44 29.94 6.93 26.27
C SER A 44 31.26 7.26 26.95
N ARG A 45 31.79 8.48 26.71
CA ARG A 45 33.00 8.99 27.35
C ARG A 45 32.86 9.07 28.87
N SER A 46 31.68 9.46 29.38
CA SER A 46 31.44 9.51 30.83
C SER A 46 31.50 8.12 31.47
N HIS A 47 30.98 7.10 30.78
CA HIS A 47 31.05 5.71 31.24
C HIS A 47 32.49 5.18 31.22
N ALA A 48 33.31 5.61 30.25
CA ALA A 48 34.74 5.27 30.22
C ALA A 48 35.49 5.85 31.42
N ASN A 49 35.20 7.11 31.80
CA ASN A 49 35.80 7.74 32.97
C ASN A 49 35.40 7.02 34.27
N LEU A 50 34.13 6.62 34.42
CA LEU A 50 33.66 5.86 35.58
C LEU A 50 34.27 4.45 35.65
N LEU A 51 34.45 3.79 34.51
CA LEU A 51 35.17 2.51 34.44
C LEU A 51 36.65 2.67 34.81
N LEU A 52 37.29 3.77 34.38
CA LEU A 52 38.67 4.04 34.71
C LEU A 52 38.84 4.37 36.20
N SER A 53 37.90 5.12 36.80
CA SER A 53 37.91 5.38 38.24
C SER A 53 37.70 4.09 39.03
N PHE A 54 36.75 3.24 38.63
CA PHE A 54 36.53 1.92 39.22
C PHE A 54 37.80 1.04 39.16
N LEU A 55 38.50 1.01 38.01
CA LEU A 55 39.78 0.29 37.90
C LEU A 55 40.87 0.88 38.81
N ALA A 56 40.93 2.20 38.96
CA ALA A 56 41.86 2.86 39.86
C ALA A 56 41.54 2.55 41.33
N ASP A 57 40.25 2.54 41.70
CA ASP A 57 39.79 2.20 43.05
C ASP A 57 40.15 0.76 43.41
N ILE A 58 39.98 -0.21 42.49
CA ILE A 58 40.45 -1.60 42.70
C ILE A 58 41.96 -1.67 42.98
N LEU A 59 42.78 -0.93 42.22
CA LEU A 59 44.23 -0.89 42.45
C LEU A 59 44.57 -0.29 43.81
N LEU A 60 43.83 0.74 44.21
CA LEU A 60 43.97 1.41 45.50
C LEU A 60 43.59 0.48 46.66
N ILE A 61 42.49 -0.28 46.54
CA ILE A 61 42.09 -1.33 47.49
C ILE A 61 43.22 -2.35 47.67
N TYR A 62 43.81 -2.83 46.56
CA TYR A 62 44.91 -3.80 46.61
C TYR A 62 46.14 -3.22 47.33
N PHE A 63 46.47 -1.95 47.06
CA PHE A 63 47.58 -1.26 47.70
C PHE A 63 47.36 -1.06 49.21
N GLU A 64 46.15 -0.68 49.62
CA GLU A 64 45.83 -0.49 51.04
C GLU A 64 45.79 -1.79 51.83
N MET A 65 45.31 -2.87 51.20
CA MET A 65 45.33 -4.22 51.76
C MET A 65 46.77 -4.66 52.09
N TYR A 66 47.75 -4.30 51.25
CA TYR A 66 49.17 -4.57 51.52
C TYR A 66 49.71 -3.77 52.70
N ASN A 67 49.25 -2.52 52.87
CA ASN A 67 49.71 -1.59 53.91
C ASN A 67 48.98 -1.76 55.26
N LYS A 68 47.96 -2.62 55.36
CA LYS A 68 47.18 -2.92 56.59
C LYS A 68 46.52 -1.71 57.26
N ARG A 69 46.16 -0.66 56.49
CA ARG A 69 45.45 0.52 57.00
C ARG A 69 43.93 0.33 56.86
N TRP A 70 43.27 -0.05 57.95
CA TRP A 70 41.84 -0.39 57.93
C TRP A 70 40.90 0.80 57.73
N GLU A 71 41.28 2.00 58.21
CA GLU A 71 40.44 3.21 58.12
C GLU A 71 40.26 3.71 56.69
N THR A 72 41.34 3.69 55.90
CA THR A 72 41.26 4.09 54.49
C THR A 72 40.50 3.04 53.67
N PHE A 73 40.70 1.77 54.02
CA PHE A 73 40.10 0.64 53.33
C PHE A 73 38.57 0.68 53.38
N THR A 74 37.98 1.00 54.54
CA THR A 74 36.51 1.12 54.67
C THR A 74 35.96 2.27 53.82
N LEU A 75 36.67 3.39 53.75
CA LEU A 75 36.26 4.57 52.98
C LEU A 75 36.27 4.27 51.46
N VAL A 76 37.29 3.55 51.00
CA VAL A 76 37.40 3.11 49.59
C VAL A 76 36.30 2.12 49.23
N ILE A 77 35.95 1.18 50.12
CA ILE A 77 34.82 0.26 49.89
C ILE A 77 33.50 1.02 49.73
N ILE A 78 33.24 2.03 50.55
CA ILE A 78 32.00 2.81 50.45
C ILE A 78 31.95 3.57 49.11
N ASN A 79 33.08 4.17 48.70
CA ASN A 79 33.19 4.84 47.40
C ASN A 79 32.95 3.86 46.25
N GLU A 80 33.53 2.67 46.32
CA GLU A 80 33.37 1.62 45.32
C GLU A 80 31.90 1.19 45.18
N VAL A 81 31.20 0.96 46.30
CA VAL A 81 29.76 0.63 46.29
C VAL A 81 28.94 1.75 45.63
N CYS A 82 29.30 3.02 45.88
CA CYS A 82 28.64 4.17 45.27
C CYS A 82 28.84 4.19 43.74
N ILE A 83 30.07 3.97 43.27
CA ILE A 83 30.40 3.94 41.84
C ILE A 83 29.71 2.77 41.14
N VAL A 84 29.72 1.57 41.74
CA VAL A 84 29.01 0.39 41.22
C VAL A 84 27.50 0.65 41.13
N SER A 85 26.90 1.31 42.13
CA SER A 85 25.49 1.70 42.09
C SER A 85 25.21 2.67 40.94
N MET A 86 26.07 3.67 40.72
CA MET A 86 25.92 4.60 39.60
C MET A 86 26.06 3.89 38.25
N LEU A 87 27.03 2.98 38.10
CA LEU A 87 27.21 2.16 36.90
C LEU A 87 25.96 1.31 36.60
N ALA A 88 25.35 0.71 37.63
CA ALA A 88 24.11 -0.05 37.49
C ALA A 88 22.93 0.83 37.01
N CYS A 89 22.80 2.06 37.51
CA CYS A 89 21.79 3.00 37.03
C CYS A 89 22.00 3.40 35.56
N PHE A 90 23.25 3.60 35.12
CA PHE A 90 23.56 3.90 33.72
C PHE A 90 23.15 2.78 32.76
N GLU A 91 23.25 1.51 33.18
CA GLU A 91 22.80 0.37 32.39
C GLU A 91 21.30 0.45 32.09
N GLN A 92 20.49 0.74 33.12
CA GLN A 92 19.04 0.88 32.99
C GLN A 92 18.67 2.03 32.05
N ILE A 93 19.29 3.20 32.22
CA ILE A 93 19.04 4.37 31.38
C ILE A 93 19.39 4.07 29.92
N ASN A 94 20.51 3.38 29.69
CA ASN A 94 20.94 3.05 28.34
C ASN A 94 20.02 2.03 27.66
N GLU A 95 19.48 1.07 28.41
CA GLU A 95 18.48 0.12 27.88
C GLU A 95 17.19 0.84 27.48
N ILE A 96 16.69 1.74 28.32
CA ILE A 96 15.52 2.58 28.01
C ILE A 96 15.80 3.42 26.76
N ALA A 97 16.93 4.13 26.69
CA ALA A 97 17.28 4.95 25.53
C ALA A 97 17.41 4.12 24.23
N GLN A 98 17.87 2.87 24.32
CA GLN A 98 17.91 1.97 23.16
C GLN A 98 16.51 1.55 22.72
N LEU A 99 15.62 1.24 23.65
CA LEU A 99 14.23 0.91 23.37
C LEU A 99 13.49 2.11 22.75
N GLU A 100 13.69 3.31 23.27
CA GLU A 100 13.14 4.56 22.69
C GLU A 100 13.61 4.76 21.25
N ARG A 101 14.91 4.58 20.96
CA ARG A 101 15.43 4.64 19.58
C ARG A 101 14.84 3.54 18.69
N GLN A 102 14.53 2.36 19.23
CA GLN A 102 13.86 1.31 18.49
C GLN A 102 12.41 1.67 18.18
N ILE A 103 11.66 2.13 19.17
CA ILE A 103 10.28 2.63 19.02
C ILE A 103 10.25 3.72 17.94
N HIS A 104 11.13 4.71 18.03
CA HIS A 104 11.16 5.80 17.06
C HIS A 104 11.54 5.32 15.64
N ARG A 105 12.40 4.30 15.52
CA ARG A 105 12.68 3.66 14.22
C ARG A 105 11.46 2.92 13.66
N PHE A 106 10.70 2.23 14.51
CA PHE A 106 9.47 1.55 14.10
C PHE A 106 8.38 2.54 13.71
N GLU A 107 8.17 3.62 14.47
CA GLU A 107 7.24 4.70 14.12
C GLU A 107 7.53 5.28 12.74
N ARG A 108 8.80 5.62 12.46
CA ARG A 108 9.21 6.11 11.14
C ARG A 108 8.93 5.10 10.02
N ARG A 109 9.13 3.80 10.27
CA ARG A 109 8.82 2.74 9.29
C ARG A 109 7.30 2.62 9.08
N THR A 110 6.52 2.63 10.15
CA THR A 110 5.06 2.60 10.11
C THR A 110 4.51 3.80 9.34
N GLN A 111 5.03 5.00 9.57
CA GLN A 111 4.64 6.19 8.84
C GLN A 111 4.96 6.08 7.34
N LYS A 112 6.13 5.54 6.97
CA LYS A 112 6.48 5.27 5.56
C LYS A 112 5.55 4.25 4.92
N VAL A 113 5.22 3.16 5.61
CA VAL A 113 4.27 2.14 5.11
C VAL A 113 2.87 2.73 4.96
N LYS A 114 2.42 3.53 5.93
CA LYS A 114 1.12 4.22 5.88
C LYS A 114 1.03 5.13 4.66
N ARG A 115 2.04 5.98 4.46
CA ARG A 115 2.11 6.85 3.26
C ARG A 115 2.05 6.06 1.96
N LYS A 116 2.82 4.97 1.83
CA LYS A 116 2.77 4.11 0.64
C LYS A 116 1.39 3.47 0.45
N ARG A 117 0.76 3.03 1.54
CA ARG A 117 -0.60 2.47 1.49
C ARG A 117 -1.60 3.49 0.95
N ASP A 118 -1.50 4.74 1.40
CA ASP A 118 -2.37 5.81 0.94
C ASP A 118 -2.14 6.10 -0.56
N GLU A 119 -0.89 6.17 -1.01
CA GLU A 119 -0.52 6.30 -2.43
C GLU A 119 -1.07 5.14 -3.29
N TYR A 120 -0.98 3.90 -2.81
CA TYR A 120 -1.55 2.74 -3.51
C TYR A 120 -3.07 2.76 -3.55
N LYS A 121 -3.72 3.24 -2.48
CA LYS A 121 -5.18 3.35 -2.42
C LYS A 121 -5.69 4.32 -3.49
N GLU A 122 -5.07 5.48 -3.63
CA GLU A 122 -5.41 6.46 -4.67
C GLU A 122 -5.21 5.89 -6.09
N CYS A 123 -4.12 5.14 -6.30
CA CYS A 123 -3.88 4.48 -7.58
C CYS A 123 -4.92 3.40 -7.87
N TRP A 124 -5.28 2.61 -6.86
CA TRP A 124 -6.27 1.54 -6.98
C TRP A 124 -7.67 2.07 -7.30
N GLU A 125 -8.06 3.21 -6.74
CA GLU A 125 -9.32 3.87 -7.06
C GLU A 125 -9.38 4.25 -8.55
N LYS A 126 -8.31 4.78 -9.14
CA LYS A 126 -8.21 5.08 -10.57
C LYS A 126 -8.31 3.83 -11.45
N VAL A 127 -7.64 2.75 -11.06
CA VAL A 127 -7.73 1.45 -11.77
C VAL A 127 -9.15 0.90 -11.71
N THR A 128 -9.81 1.01 -10.56
CA THR A 128 -11.20 0.57 -10.37
C THR A 128 -12.15 1.37 -11.28
N GLN A 129 -11.98 2.69 -11.37
CA GLN A 129 -12.75 3.54 -12.28
C GLN A 129 -12.54 3.13 -13.76
N LEU A 130 -11.30 2.87 -14.16
CA LEU A 130 -10.99 2.41 -15.50
C LEU A 130 -11.63 1.04 -15.79
N HIS A 131 -11.57 0.12 -14.82
CA HIS A 131 -12.20 -1.19 -14.93
C HIS A 131 -13.72 -1.09 -15.06
N ASP A 132 -14.37 -0.21 -14.27
CA ASP A 132 -15.81 0.05 -14.38
C ASP A 132 -16.16 0.61 -15.76
N LEU A 133 -15.37 1.57 -16.28
CA LEU A 133 -15.54 2.09 -17.63
C LEU A 133 -15.47 0.97 -18.66
N TRP A 134 -14.48 0.10 -18.55
CA TRP A 134 -14.34 -1.02 -19.48
C TRP A 134 -15.52 -1.98 -19.42
N LYS A 135 -15.89 -2.36 -18.19
CA LYS A 135 -16.96 -3.32 -17.92
C LYS A 135 -18.33 -2.85 -18.37
N PHE A 136 -18.69 -1.60 -18.10
CA PHE A 136 -20.05 -1.11 -18.34
C PHE A 136 -20.22 -0.33 -19.64
N ARG A 137 -19.14 0.12 -20.28
CA ARG A 137 -19.21 0.90 -21.54
C ARG A 137 -18.59 0.15 -22.70
N THR A 138 -17.31 -0.20 -22.62
CA THR A 138 -16.60 -0.72 -23.80
C THR A 138 -17.03 -2.14 -24.14
N LEU A 139 -17.16 -3.03 -23.16
CA LEU A 139 -17.57 -4.41 -23.43
C LEU A 139 -18.98 -4.50 -24.02
N PRO A 140 -20.04 -3.90 -23.44
CA PRO A 140 -21.37 -3.96 -24.05
C PRO A 140 -21.42 -3.33 -25.45
N SER A 141 -20.69 -2.22 -25.67
CA SER A 141 -20.63 -1.58 -27.00
C SER A 141 -20.00 -2.49 -28.05
N LEU A 142 -18.91 -3.17 -27.70
CA LEU A 142 -18.25 -4.14 -28.58
C LEU A 142 -19.16 -5.35 -28.83
N THR A 143 -19.86 -5.84 -27.80
CA THR A 143 -20.78 -6.97 -27.93
C THR A 143 -21.95 -6.66 -28.86
N VAL A 144 -22.60 -5.50 -28.70
CA VAL A 144 -23.70 -5.08 -29.59
C VAL A 144 -23.19 -4.90 -31.02
N MET A 145 -22.04 -4.24 -31.21
CA MET A 145 -21.45 -4.05 -32.54
C MET A 145 -21.09 -5.39 -33.20
N GLY A 146 -20.57 -6.35 -32.44
CA GLY A 146 -20.29 -7.70 -32.92
C GLY A 146 -21.55 -8.44 -33.35
N LYS A 147 -22.65 -8.34 -32.57
CA LYS A 147 -23.95 -8.94 -32.92
C LYS A 147 -24.56 -8.33 -34.18
N VAL A 148 -24.51 -7.00 -34.31
CA VAL A 148 -24.95 -6.28 -35.52
C VAL A 148 -24.15 -6.74 -36.74
N HIS A 149 -22.82 -6.84 -36.61
CA HIS A 149 -21.96 -7.30 -37.70
C HIS A 149 -22.25 -8.75 -38.12
N ALA A 150 -22.46 -9.64 -37.15
CA ALA A 150 -22.84 -11.03 -37.41
C ALA A 150 -24.17 -11.11 -38.17
N HIS A 151 -25.19 -10.38 -37.71
CA HIS A 151 -26.51 -10.35 -38.36
C HIS A 151 -26.43 -9.77 -39.78
N LEU A 152 -25.69 -8.68 -39.99
CA LEU A 152 -25.48 -8.12 -41.34
C LEU A 152 -24.78 -9.12 -42.27
N THR A 153 -23.84 -9.90 -41.75
CA THR A 153 -23.16 -10.94 -42.53
C THR A 153 -24.13 -12.05 -42.96
N ASP A 154 -25.06 -12.42 -42.09
CA ASP A 154 -26.09 -13.42 -42.40
C ASP A 154 -27.14 -12.87 -43.38
N MET A 155 -27.57 -11.61 -43.22
CA MET A 155 -28.44 -10.93 -44.20
C MET A 155 -27.77 -10.82 -45.56
N ASP A 156 -26.48 -10.46 -45.63
CA ASP A 156 -25.74 -10.36 -46.89
C ASP A 156 -25.65 -11.74 -47.60
N ARG A 157 -25.57 -12.84 -46.84
CA ARG A 157 -25.63 -14.20 -47.40
C ARG A 157 -27.02 -14.54 -47.91
N ALA A 158 -28.07 -14.23 -47.15
CA ALA A 158 -29.45 -14.44 -47.56
C ALA A 158 -29.81 -13.62 -48.80
N MET A 159 -29.36 -12.36 -48.86
CA MET A 159 -29.54 -11.46 -50.01
C MET A 159 -28.90 -12.03 -51.28
N LYS A 160 -27.69 -12.58 -51.20
CA LYS A 160 -27.04 -13.25 -52.34
C LYS A 160 -27.86 -14.45 -52.85
N GLN A 161 -28.45 -15.22 -51.95
CA GLN A 161 -29.34 -16.34 -52.31
C GLN A 161 -30.68 -15.87 -52.90
N ALA A 162 -31.26 -14.80 -52.37
CA ALA A 162 -32.49 -14.19 -52.86
C ALA A 162 -32.29 -13.58 -54.27
N LEU A 163 -31.14 -12.95 -54.51
CA LEU A 163 -30.76 -12.45 -55.83
C LEU A 163 -30.62 -13.58 -56.86
N ALA A 164 -30.01 -14.70 -56.48
CA ALA A 164 -29.91 -15.88 -57.34
C ALA A 164 -31.30 -16.48 -57.69
N SER A 165 -32.31 -16.27 -56.86
CA SER A 165 -33.68 -16.76 -57.05
C SER A 165 -34.68 -15.70 -57.56
N GLY A 166 -34.23 -14.48 -57.86
CA GLY A 166 -35.06 -13.42 -58.44
C GLY A 166 -35.97 -12.64 -57.46
N ARG A 167 -35.80 -12.78 -56.14
CA ARG A 167 -36.58 -12.06 -55.10
C ARG A 167 -35.82 -10.94 -54.38
N GLY A 168 -34.90 -10.26 -55.07
CA GLY A 168 -33.91 -9.39 -54.41
C GLY A 168 -34.41 -8.06 -53.82
N ARG A 169 -35.61 -7.58 -54.16
CA ARG A 169 -36.04 -6.21 -53.81
C ARG A 169 -36.42 -6.07 -52.32
N ASP A 170 -37.16 -7.01 -51.75
CA ASP A 170 -37.70 -6.90 -50.39
C ASP A 170 -36.60 -6.95 -49.31
N VAL A 171 -35.50 -7.68 -49.57
CA VAL A 171 -34.39 -7.85 -48.61
C VAL A 171 -33.56 -6.57 -48.39
N VAL A 172 -33.58 -5.65 -49.38
CA VAL A 172 -32.83 -4.37 -49.27
C VAL A 172 -33.46 -3.46 -48.23
N ASP A 173 -34.79 -3.40 -48.20
CA ASP A 173 -35.53 -2.54 -47.28
C ASP A 173 -35.38 -3.05 -45.83
N GLU A 174 -35.46 -4.37 -45.62
CA GLU A 174 -35.22 -5.00 -44.30
C GLU A 174 -33.83 -4.66 -43.73
N ARG A 175 -32.79 -4.68 -44.57
CA ARG A 175 -31.42 -4.36 -44.15
C ARG A 175 -31.28 -2.90 -43.73
N ALA A 176 -31.92 -2.00 -44.47
CA ALA A 176 -31.91 -0.57 -44.16
C ALA A 176 -32.62 -0.29 -42.82
N GLU A 177 -33.78 -0.91 -42.60
CA GLU A 177 -34.52 -0.81 -41.33
C GLU A 177 -33.73 -1.37 -40.15
N PHE A 178 -33.10 -2.53 -40.31
CA PHE A 178 -32.25 -3.13 -39.28
C PHE A 178 -31.08 -2.21 -38.92
N LEU A 179 -30.37 -1.66 -39.91
CA LEU A 179 -29.27 -0.73 -39.68
C LEU A 179 -29.73 0.54 -38.97
N GLN A 180 -30.90 1.07 -39.34
CA GLN A 180 -31.47 2.24 -38.67
C GLN A 180 -31.80 1.93 -37.21
N ARG A 181 -32.45 0.80 -36.92
CA ARG A 181 -32.74 0.34 -35.56
C ARG A 181 -31.46 0.13 -34.75
N ALA A 182 -30.44 -0.51 -35.32
CA ALA A 182 -29.14 -0.72 -34.66
C ALA A 182 -28.45 0.61 -34.33
N ASN A 183 -28.44 1.56 -35.25
CA ASN A 183 -27.87 2.90 -35.03
C ASN A 183 -28.61 3.66 -33.93
N ASP A 184 -29.94 3.60 -33.92
CA ASP A 184 -30.76 4.24 -32.89
C ASP A 184 -30.56 3.59 -31.51
N GLY A 185 -30.45 2.26 -31.45
CA GLY A 185 -30.12 1.51 -30.24
C GLY A 185 -28.76 1.89 -29.66
N LEU A 186 -27.72 1.97 -30.51
CA LEU A 186 -26.38 2.41 -30.12
C LEU A 186 -26.36 3.86 -29.62
N ARG A 187 -27.10 4.77 -30.27
CA ARG A 187 -27.26 6.16 -29.82
C ARG A 187 -27.96 6.25 -28.47
N CYS A 188 -29.02 5.47 -28.27
CA CYS A 188 -29.73 5.41 -27.00
C CYS A 188 -28.81 4.93 -25.88
N MET A 189 -28.07 3.85 -26.12
CA MET A 189 -27.08 3.31 -25.18
C MET A 189 -25.99 4.33 -24.87
N HIS A 190 -25.46 5.02 -25.87
CA HIS A 190 -24.45 6.06 -25.67
C HIS A 190 -24.99 7.24 -24.85
N GLY A 191 -26.23 7.67 -25.12
CA GLY A 191 -26.91 8.71 -24.35
C GLY A 191 -27.10 8.34 -22.88
N LYS A 192 -27.47 7.07 -22.60
CA LYS A 192 -27.61 6.57 -21.22
C LYS A 192 -26.30 6.42 -20.47
N LEU A 193 -25.24 6.09 -21.20
CA LEU A 193 -23.90 5.97 -20.64
C LEU A 193 -23.25 7.34 -20.39
N GLY A 194 -23.72 8.41 -21.02
CA GLY A 194 -23.14 9.76 -20.90
C GLY A 194 -21.82 9.91 -21.67
N SER A 195 -21.18 11.06 -21.53
CA SER A 195 -19.91 11.33 -22.22
C SER A 195 -18.75 10.51 -21.64
N GLN A 196 -17.73 10.18 -22.44
CA GLN A 196 -16.55 9.47 -21.93
C GLN A 196 -15.77 10.31 -20.90
N GLU A 197 -15.83 11.63 -21.02
CA GLU A 197 -15.20 12.57 -20.10
C GLU A 197 -15.83 12.47 -18.72
N GLU A 198 -17.17 12.39 -18.61
CA GLU A 198 -17.86 12.18 -17.32
C GLU A 198 -17.36 10.94 -16.58
N TRP A 199 -17.00 9.86 -17.28
CA TRP A 199 -16.46 8.66 -16.63
C TRP A 199 -15.03 8.84 -16.13
N ARG A 200 -14.24 9.72 -16.76
CA ARG A 200 -12.85 9.98 -16.40
C ARG A 200 -12.73 11.07 -15.33
N THR A 201 -13.60 12.08 -15.39
CA THR A 201 -13.55 13.26 -14.52
C THR A 201 -14.50 13.16 -13.32
N ALA A 202 -15.40 12.18 -13.29
CA ALA A 202 -16.25 11.97 -12.13
C ALA A 202 -15.39 11.76 -10.87
N ALA A 203 -15.53 12.69 -9.94
CA ALA A 203 -14.87 12.63 -8.64
C ALA A 203 -15.29 11.37 -7.85
N GLU A 204 -16.50 10.87 -8.11
CA GLU A 204 -17.03 9.67 -7.48
C GLU A 204 -17.27 8.56 -8.51
N PRO A 205 -16.92 7.30 -8.18
CA PRO A 205 -17.33 6.16 -8.97
C PRO A 205 -18.85 6.16 -9.17
N LYS A 206 -19.32 5.67 -10.33
CA LYS A 206 -20.76 5.54 -10.60
C LYS A 206 -21.43 4.82 -9.42
N SER A 207 -22.55 5.38 -8.96
CA SER A 207 -23.25 4.88 -7.78
C SER A 207 -23.60 3.40 -7.95
N ARG A 208 -23.57 2.66 -6.83
CA ARG A 208 -23.91 1.24 -6.82
C ARG A 208 -25.32 0.98 -7.38
N ALA A 209 -26.26 1.88 -7.10
CA ALA A 209 -27.63 1.82 -7.64
C ALA A 209 -27.66 1.90 -9.18
N TRP A 210 -26.82 2.75 -9.79
CA TRP A 210 -26.71 2.82 -11.25
C TRP A 210 -26.12 1.52 -11.83
N LYS A 211 -25.09 0.96 -11.18
CA LYS A 211 -24.48 -0.32 -11.59
C LYS A 211 -25.46 -1.48 -11.49
N GLU A 212 -26.29 -1.51 -10.46
CA GLU A 212 -27.29 -2.57 -10.22
C GLU A 212 -28.49 -2.48 -11.17
N SER A 213 -28.82 -1.28 -11.65
CA SER A 213 -29.89 -1.05 -12.62
C SER A 213 -29.35 -1.10 -14.06
N VAL A 214 -28.88 0.04 -14.58
CA VAL A 214 -28.42 0.20 -15.96
C VAL A 214 -27.25 -0.73 -16.26
N GLY A 215 -26.29 -0.85 -15.34
CA GLY A 215 -25.14 -1.73 -15.51
C GLY A 215 -25.54 -3.22 -15.67
N ARG A 216 -26.53 -3.67 -14.90
CA ARG A 216 -27.06 -5.04 -15.02
C ARG A 216 -27.80 -5.26 -16.34
N GLN A 217 -28.60 -4.28 -16.78
CA GLN A 217 -29.27 -4.36 -18.08
C GLN A 217 -28.28 -4.48 -19.23
N LEU A 218 -27.19 -3.70 -19.19
CA LEU A 218 -26.14 -3.76 -20.22
C LEU A 218 -25.36 -5.07 -20.22
N LEU A 219 -25.13 -5.67 -19.05
CA LEU A 219 -24.49 -6.99 -18.96
C LEU A 219 -25.42 -8.10 -19.45
N ALA A 220 -26.73 -8.00 -19.19
CA ALA A 220 -27.70 -8.97 -19.71
C ALA A 220 -27.73 -9.00 -21.25
N LEU A 221 -27.46 -7.85 -21.90
CA LEU A 221 -27.33 -7.78 -23.35
C LEU A 221 -26.17 -8.61 -23.90
N GLU A 222 -25.20 -9.04 -23.08
CA GLU A 222 -24.11 -9.90 -23.55
C GLU A 222 -24.61 -11.32 -23.85
N ASP A 223 -25.55 -11.83 -23.06
CA ASP A 223 -26.06 -13.20 -23.18
C ASP A 223 -27.17 -13.36 -24.24
N ASP A 224 -27.87 -12.28 -24.58
CA ASP A 224 -29.06 -12.33 -25.45
C ASP A 224 -28.75 -12.47 -26.96
N GLY A 225 -29.69 -12.99 -27.76
CA GLY A 225 -29.59 -12.93 -29.23
C GLY A 225 -29.60 -11.49 -29.79
N CYS A 226 -29.19 -11.28 -31.04
CA CYS A 226 -29.14 -9.93 -31.64
C CYS A 226 -30.49 -9.21 -31.64
N GLU A 227 -31.56 -9.88 -32.06
CA GLU A 227 -32.93 -9.33 -32.07
C GLU A 227 -33.45 -9.04 -30.66
N GLU A 228 -33.23 -9.96 -29.73
CA GLU A 228 -33.64 -9.78 -28.33
C GLU A 228 -32.88 -8.61 -27.67
N ALA A 229 -31.58 -8.47 -27.96
CA ALA A 229 -30.76 -7.37 -27.49
C ALA A 229 -31.24 -6.02 -28.02
N LEU A 230 -31.59 -5.93 -29.32
CA LEU A 230 -32.15 -4.71 -29.92
C LEU A 230 -33.54 -4.39 -29.36
N GLY A 231 -34.41 -5.40 -29.19
CA GLY A 231 -35.72 -5.23 -28.56
C GLY A 231 -35.62 -4.75 -27.11
N LYS A 232 -34.66 -5.26 -26.34
CA LYS A 232 -34.38 -4.79 -24.97
C LYS A 232 -33.84 -3.36 -24.96
N LEU A 233 -33.01 -2.96 -25.92
CA LEU A 233 -32.53 -1.58 -26.07
C LEU A 233 -33.70 -0.62 -26.39
N ASP A 234 -34.60 -1.02 -27.28
CA ASP A 234 -35.80 -0.25 -27.62
C ASP A 234 -36.77 -0.15 -26.44
N ALA A 235 -36.99 -1.23 -25.71
CA ALA A 235 -37.77 -1.21 -24.47
C ALA A 235 -37.12 -0.27 -23.43
N ALA A 236 -35.79 -0.32 -23.31
CA ALA A 236 -35.06 0.56 -22.41
C ALA A 236 -35.17 2.03 -22.84
N ARG A 237 -35.30 2.34 -24.13
CA ARG A 237 -35.53 3.71 -24.62
C ARG A 237 -36.82 4.32 -24.06
N SER A 238 -37.84 3.49 -23.82
CA SER A 238 -39.13 3.93 -23.30
C SER A 238 -39.15 4.19 -21.79
N LEU A 239 -38.15 3.71 -21.05
CA LEU A 239 -38.05 3.98 -19.62
C LEU A 239 -37.72 5.46 -19.40
N PRO A 240 -38.46 6.18 -18.53
CA PRO A 240 -38.16 7.56 -18.21
C PRO A 240 -36.72 7.63 -17.71
N GLN A 241 -35.94 8.58 -18.26
CA GLN A 241 -34.64 8.91 -17.71
C GLN A 241 -34.87 9.29 -16.26
N GLN A 242 -34.57 8.37 -15.32
CA GLN A 242 -34.55 8.74 -13.93
C GLN A 242 -33.55 9.90 -13.83
N PRO A 243 -33.98 11.07 -13.34
CA PRO A 243 -33.06 12.17 -13.15
C PRO A 243 -31.90 11.61 -12.34
N LEU A 244 -30.69 11.71 -12.91
CA LEU A 244 -29.47 11.34 -12.19
C LEU A 244 -29.60 11.99 -10.83
N PRO A 245 -29.48 11.23 -9.72
CA PRO A 245 -29.57 11.81 -8.40
C PRO A 245 -28.57 12.96 -8.40
N VAL A 246 -29.07 14.19 -8.37
CA VAL A 246 -28.25 15.38 -8.26
C VAL A 246 -27.48 15.10 -6.99
N ALA A 247 -26.17 14.91 -7.11
CA ALA A 247 -25.33 14.57 -5.99
C ALA A 247 -25.57 15.65 -4.95
N GLU A 248 -26.41 15.34 -3.95
CA GLU A 248 -26.60 16.20 -2.80
C GLU A 248 -25.21 16.37 -2.26
N ALA A 249 -24.70 17.61 -2.36
CA ALA A 249 -23.31 17.92 -2.09
C ALA A 249 -22.99 17.39 -0.69
N SER A 250 -22.33 16.24 -0.64
CA SER A 250 -21.95 15.62 0.61
C SER A 250 -21.10 16.65 1.36
N PRO A 251 -21.51 17.08 2.56
CA PRO A 251 -20.88 18.19 3.24
C PRO A 251 -19.39 17.86 3.38
N ARG A 252 -18.56 18.66 2.70
CA ARG A 252 -17.10 18.51 2.75
C ARG A 252 -16.70 18.41 4.23
N PRO A 253 -15.95 17.38 4.64
CA PRO A 253 -15.47 17.30 6.01
C PRO A 253 -14.69 18.58 6.28
N ALA A 254 -15.15 19.37 7.25
CA ALA A 254 -14.48 20.58 7.68
C ALA A 254 -13.06 20.20 8.06
N LEU A 255 -12.07 20.71 7.31
CA LEU A 255 -10.67 20.68 7.69
C LEU A 255 -10.58 21.31 9.07
N ARG A 256 -10.43 20.48 10.11
CA ARG A 256 -10.01 20.95 11.43
C ARG A 256 -8.57 21.43 11.26
N ALA A 257 -8.42 22.76 11.28
CA ALA A 257 -7.14 23.44 11.44
C ALA A 257 -6.56 23.19 12.84
#